data_AF-A0A2S9FZA6-F1
#
_entry.id   AF-A0A2S9FZA6-F1
#
_cell.length_a   1.000
_cell.length_b   1.000
_cell.length_c   1.000
_cell.angle_alpha   90.00
_cell.angle_beta   90.00
_cell.angle_gamma   90.00
#
_symmetry.space_group_name_H-M   'P 1'
#
loop_
_entity.id
_entity.type
_entity.pdbx_description
1 polymer ?
#
loop_
_entity_poly.entity_id
_entity_poly.type
_entity_poly.pdbx_seq_one_letter_code
_entity_poly.pdbx_strand_id
1 'polypeptide(L)'
;FKAEYGTTLVTGFARIHGHPVGIIANNGVLFGESAVKGAHFIGLCDKRVTPLLFLQNISGFMVGRDYEAGGIAKHGAKMVTAVAC
;
A
#
# COMPACT_ATOMS: atom_id res chain seq x y z
N PHE A 1 9.72 -4.23 1.83
CA PHE A 1 9.95 -2.77 1.67
C PHE A 1 9.37 -2.06 2.87
N LYS A 2 10.15 -1.24 3.59
CA LYS A 2 9.73 -0.55 4.83
C LYS A 2 8.97 -1.48 5.82
N ALA A 3 9.62 -2.57 6.25
CA ALA A 3 8.95 -3.63 7.02
C ALA A 3 8.34 -3.13 8.35
N GLU A 4 9.01 -2.19 9.01
CA GLU A 4 8.64 -1.67 10.34
C GLU A 4 7.68 -0.46 10.30
N TYR A 5 7.33 0.05 9.12
CA TYR A 5 6.44 1.20 8.96
C TYR A 5 5.12 0.74 8.34
N GLY A 6 3.97 1.18 8.86
CA GLY A 6 2.65 0.77 8.36
C GLY A 6 2.52 -0.76 8.26
N THR A 7 2.68 -1.46 9.39
CA THR A 7 2.83 -2.92 9.47
C THR A 7 1.59 -3.70 9.06
N THR A 8 0.41 -3.06 9.00
CA THR A 8 -0.83 -3.66 8.46
C THR A 8 -0.84 -3.81 6.95
N LEU A 9 0.15 -3.23 6.27
CA LEU A 9 0.39 -3.41 4.84
C LEU A 9 1.78 -4.01 4.61
N VAL A 10 1.81 -5.24 4.10
CA VAL A 10 3.03 -5.90 3.67
C VAL A 10 3.32 -5.47 2.23
N THR A 11 4.55 -5.02 1.97
CA THR A 11 5.03 -4.72 0.62
C THR A 11 6.40 -5.34 0.37
N GLY A 12 6.61 -5.90 -0.82
CA GLY A 12 7.85 -6.60 -1.13
C GLY A 12 7.99 -6.94 -2.61
N PHE A 13 9.23 -7.19 -3.03
CA PHE A 13 9.52 -7.69 -4.38
C PHE A 13 9.68 -9.20 -4.34
N ALA A 14 9.19 -9.88 -5.37
CA ALA A 14 9.34 -11.32 -5.54
C ALA A 14 9.52 -11.67 -7.02
N ARG A 15 9.67 -12.97 -7.31
CA ARG A 15 9.58 -13.51 -8.66
C ARG A 15 8.52 -14.61 -8.72
N ILE A 16 7.63 -14.53 -9.70
CA ILE A 16 6.63 -15.56 -9.99
C ILE A 16 6.96 -16.12 -11.37
N HIS A 17 7.28 -17.42 -11.43
CA HIS A 17 7.76 -18.07 -12.67
C HIS A 17 8.87 -17.29 -13.38
N GLY A 18 9.82 -16.74 -12.61
CA GLY A 18 10.94 -15.94 -13.15
C GLY A 18 10.62 -14.46 -13.40
N HIS A 19 9.35 -14.06 -13.49
CA HIS A 19 8.92 -12.68 -13.72
C HIS A 19 9.00 -11.85 -12.44
N PRO A 20 9.66 -10.67 -12.43
CA PRO A 20 9.68 -9.80 -11.27
C PRO A 20 8.27 -9.27 -10.97
N VAL A 21 7.88 -9.28 -9.71
CA VAL A 21 6.58 -8.76 -9.25
C VAL A 21 6.74 -7.93 -7.98
N GLY A 22 5.94 -6.87 -7.84
CA GLY A 22 5.77 -6.13 -6.62
C GLY A 22 4.50 -6.60 -5.91
N ILE A 23 4.62 -7.10 -4.69
CA ILE A 23 3.50 -7.61 -3.90
C ILE A 23 3.06 -6.55 -2.90
N ILE A 24 1.75 -6.33 -2.84
CA ILE A 24 1.07 -5.49 -1.85
C ILE A 24 0.00 -6.36 -1.18
N ALA A 25 0.16 -6.62 0.11
CA ALA A 25 -0.74 -7.48 0.86
C ALA A 25 -1.25 -6.78 2.12
N ASN A 26 -2.56 -6.79 2.31
CA ASN A 26 -3.22 -6.19 3.46
C ASN A 26 -3.47 -7.24 4.55
N ASN A 27 -3.42 -6.84 5.82
CA ASN A 27 -3.87 -7.66 6.94
C ASN A 27 -4.77 -6.83 7.88
N GLY A 28 -6.05 -6.73 7.53
CA GLY A 28 -7.05 -6.00 8.29
C GLY A 28 -7.15 -4.52 7.90
N VAL A 29 -7.20 -3.64 8.90
CA VAL A 29 -7.49 -2.21 8.71
C VAL A 29 -6.29 -1.46 8.12
N LEU A 30 -6.57 -0.54 7.19
CA LEU A 30 -5.57 0.30 6.56
C LEU A 30 -5.45 1.65 7.28
N PHE A 31 -4.28 1.90 7.86
CA PHE A 31 -3.94 3.17 8.52
C PHE A 31 -3.27 4.15 7.57
N GLY A 32 -3.24 5.44 7.92
CA GLY A 32 -2.65 6.49 7.07
C GLY A 32 -1.18 6.20 6.68
N GLU A 33 -0.39 5.69 7.63
CA GLU A 33 1.00 5.28 7.39
C GLU A 33 1.11 4.15 6.36
N SER A 34 0.25 3.13 6.50
CA SER A 34 0.14 2.02 5.55
C SER A 34 -0.23 2.53 4.15
N ALA A 35 -1.13 3.51 4.04
CA ALA A 35 -1.50 4.10 2.75
C ALA A 35 -0.32 4.84 2.09
N VAL A 36 0.44 5.63 2.86
CA VAL A 36 1.65 6.32 2.36
C VAL A 36 2.71 5.32 1.91
N LYS A 37 2.90 4.23 2.66
CA LYS A 37 3.80 3.13 2.29
C LYS A 37 3.38 2.49 0.97
N GLY A 38 2.10 2.18 0.83
CA GLY A 38 1.51 1.62 -0.40
C GLY A 38 1.75 2.53 -1.59
N ALA A 39 1.37 3.80 -1.48
CA ALA A 39 1.55 4.79 -2.54
C ALA A 39 3.02 4.90 -3.01
N HIS A 40 3.98 4.94 -2.07
CA HIS A 40 5.39 5.01 -2.41
C HIS A 40 5.89 3.71 -3.07
N PHE A 41 5.45 2.55 -2.59
CA PHE A 41 5.85 1.27 -3.19
C PHE A 41 5.30 1.10 -4.60
N ILE A 42 4.06 1.51 -4.84
CA ILE A 42 3.43 1.51 -6.16
C ILE A 42 4.22 2.38 -7.14
N GLY A 43 4.50 3.64 -6.78
CA GLY A 43 5.29 4.53 -7.63
C GLY A 43 6.73 4.05 -7.88
N LEU A 44 7.29 3.23 -6.98
CA LEU A 44 8.58 2.58 -7.21
C LEU A 44 8.48 1.42 -8.21
N CYS A 45 7.40 0.65 -8.18
CA CYS A 45 7.15 -0.44 -9.12
C CYS A 45 6.85 0.08 -10.52
N ASP A 46 6.06 1.15 -10.62
CA ASP A 46 5.74 1.83 -11.88
C ASP A 46 7.03 2.31 -12.60
N LYS A 47 7.88 3.06 -11.90
CA LYS A 47 9.19 3.50 -12.42
C LYS A 47 10.11 2.36 -12.88
N ARG A 48 9.92 1.15 -12.33
CA ARG A 48 10.72 -0.04 -12.63
C ARG A 48 10.01 -0.97 -13.61
N VAL A 49 8.84 -0.60 -14.13
CA VAL A 49 8.01 -1.42 -15.01
C VAL A 49 7.78 -2.81 -14.40
N THR A 50 7.58 -2.85 -13.08
CA THR A 50 7.39 -4.09 -12.33
C THR A 50 5.89 -4.30 -12.10
N PRO A 51 5.28 -5.40 -12.60
CA PRO A 51 3.88 -5.67 -12.39
C PRO A 51 3.53 -5.84 -10.92
N LEU A 52 2.34 -5.36 -10.54
CA LEU A 52 1.85 -5.39 -9.17
C LEU A 52 0.89 -6.57 -8.94
N LEU A 53 1.07 -7.27 -7.82
CA LEU A 53 0.15 -8.27 -7.30
C LEU A 53 -0.47 -7.77 -6.00
N PHE A 54 -1.80 -7.67 -5.97
CA PHE A 54 -2.56 -7.26 -4.80
C PHE A 54 -3.15 -8.50 -4.11
N LEU A 55 -2.83 -8.68 -2.82
CA LEU A 55 -3.43 -9.68 -1.95
C LEU A 55 -4.32 -8.97 -0.93
N GLN A 56 -5.61 -8.92 -1.21
CA GLN A 56 -6.55 -8.13 -0.45
C GLN A 56 -7.18 -8.93 0.68
N ASN A 57 -6.72 -8.69 1.90
CA ASN A 57 -7.41 -9.03 3.14
C ASN A 57 -7.62 -7.73 3.93
N ILE A 58 -8.59 -6.93 3.47
CA ILE A 58 -8.84 -5.56 3.95
C ILE A 58 -10.30 -5.41 4.38
N SER A 59 -10.50 -4.78 5.54
CA SER A 59 -11.85 -4.43 6.06
C SER A 59 -12.24 -2.97 5.77
N GLY A 60 -11.27 -2.13 5.38
CA GLY A 60 -11.46 -0.72 5.05
C GLY A 60 -10.33 0.16 5.61
N PHE A 61 -10.54 1.47 5.55
CA PHE A 61 -9.69 2.46 6.21
C PHE A 61 -10.08 2.61 7.68
N MET A 62 -9.11 2.95 8.53
CA MET A 62 -9.38 3.27 9.93
C MET A 62 -10.28 4.52 10.02
N VAL A 63 -11.28 4.49 10.90
CA VAL A 63 -12.15 5.64 11.18
C VAL A 63 -11.95 6.09 12.63
N GLY A 64 -11.93 7.40 12.87
CA GLY A 64 -11.79 7.96 14.22
C GLY A 64 -11.27 9.38 14.17
N ARG A 65 -11.70 10.23 15.12
CA ARG A 65 -11.42 11.67 15.12
C ARG A 65 -9.93 12.00 14.98
N ASP A 66 -9.08 11.27 15.70
CA ASP A 66 -7.63 11.51 15.68
C ASP A 66 -6.99 11.07 14.35
N TYR A 67 -7.51 10.01 13.72
CA TYR A 67 -7.04 9.52 12.42
C TYR A 67 -7.52 10.39 11.26
N GLU A 68 -8.73 10.92 11.35
CA GLU A 68 -9.26 11.92 10.43
C GLU A 68 -8.44 13.21 10.50
N ALA A 69 -8.16 13.71 11.71
CA ALA A 69 -7.27 14.87 11.92
C ALA A 69 -5.84 14.60 11.43
N GLY A 70 -5.36 13.35 11.57
CA GLY A 70 -4.11 12.86 11.01
C GLY A 70 -4.09 12.73 9.48
N GLY A 71 -5.19 13.03 8.79
CA GLY A 71 -5.26 13.09 7.33
C GLY A 71 -5.40 11.74 6.65
N ILE A 72 -6.01 10.75 7.30
CA ILE A 72 -6.16 9.40 6.74
C ILE A 72 -6.86 9.39 5.37
N ALA A 73 -7.88 10.23 5.17
CA ALA A 73 -8.55 10.39 3.88
C ALA A 73 -7.58 10.84 2.77
N LYS A 74 -6.72 11.82 3.06
CA LYS A 74 -5.70 12.32 2.12
C LYS A 74 -4.65 11.25 1.82
N HIS A 75 -4.24 10.48 2.83
CA HIS A 75 -3.28 9.40 2.65
C HIS A 75 -3.87 8.23 1.84
N GLY A 76 -5.13 7.87 2.10
CA GLY A 76 -5.88 6.90 1.31
C GLY A 76 -6.04 7.32 -0.14
N ALA A 77 -6.44 8.57 -0.39
CA ALA A 77 -6.57 9.12 -1.74
C ALA A 77 -5.26 9.01 -2.54
N LYS A 78 -4.10 9.33 -1.94
CA LYS A 78 -2.79 9.17 -2.59
C LYS A 78 -2.51 7.73 -3.03
N MET A 79 -2.86 6.75 -2.21
CA MET A 79 -2.69 5.33 -2.57
C MET A 79 -3.61 4.95 -3.72
N VAL A 80 -4.87 5.38 -3.69
CA VAL A 80 -5.82 5.14 -4.80
C VAL A 80 -5.32 5.78 -6.10
N THR A 81 -4.85 7.02 -6.05
CA THR A 81 -4.26 7.69 -7.22
C THR A 81 -3.05 6.93 -7.74
N ALA A 82 -2.16 6.45 -6.87
CA ALA A 82 -1.00 5.68 -7.29
C ALA A 82 -1.38 4.36 -7.98
N VAL A 83 -2.50 3.74 -7.63
CA VAL A 83 -3.00 2.54 -8.33
C VAL A 83 -3.64 2.89 -9.68
N ALA A 84 -4.27 4.06 -9.79
CA ALA A 84 -5.09 4.44 -10.93
C ALA A 84 -4.33 5.15 -12.06
N CYS A 85 -3.10 5.60 -11.82
CA CYS A 85 -2.29 6.40 -12.74
C CYS A 85 -0.89 5.81 -12.89
#